data_AF-A0A535RTC9-F1
#
_entry.id   AF-A0A535RTC9-F1
#
_cell.length_a   1.000
_cell.length_b   1.000
_cell.length_c   1.000
_cell.angle_alpha   90.00
_cell.angle_beta   90.00
_cell.angle_gamma   90.00
#
_symmetry.space_group_name_H-M   'P 1'
#
loop_
_entity.id
_entity.type
_entity.pdbx_description
1 polymer ?
#
loop_
_entity_poly.entity_id
_entity_poly.type
_entity_poly.pdbx_seq_one_letter_code
_entity_poly.pdbx_strand_id
1 'polypeptide(L)'
;MGTSATATDPANTGEVARADRLAEELHQLALEVGGSVTGEHGTGAVRAKYMRAEHGAAYDTMLAVKRTLDPKSILNPGKIFG
;
A
#
# COMPACT_ATOMS: atom_id res chain seq x y z
N MET A 1 11.22 -7.64 -7.28
CA MET A 1 11.51 -6.24 -6.92
C MET A 1 11.07 -6.09 -5.47
N GLY A 2 11.97 -5.61 -4.61
CA GLY A 2 11.63 -5.34 -3.20
C GLY A 2 10.53 -4.30 -3.09
N THR A 3 9.66 -4.47 -2.11
CA THR A 3 8.55 -3.57 -1.81
C THR A 3 8.96 -2.45 -0.84
N SER A 4 10.11 -2.56 -0.19
CA SER A 4 10.62 -1.55 0.73
C SER A 4 11.59 -0.55 0.07
N ALA A 5 11.46 0.74 0.40
CA ALA A 5 12.42 1.80 0.08
C ALA A 5 13.59 1.84 1.09
N THR A 6 14.04 0.68 1.56
CA THR A 6 15.20 0.55 2.44
C THR A 6 16.45 0.37 1.58
N ALA A 7 17.56 1.02 1.93
CA ALA A 7 18.83 0.76 1.27
C ALA A 7 19.24 -0.70 1.50
N THR A 8 19.31 -1.48 0.42
CA THR A 8 19.70 -2.90 0.43
C THR A 8 20.58 -3.21 -0.78
N ASP A 9 21.42 -4.24 -0.69
CA ASP A 9 21.98 -4.87 -1.89
C ASP A 9 20.90 -5.70 -2.65
N PRO A 10 20.51 -5.32 -3.88
CA PRO A 10 19.49 -6.03 -4.65
C PRO A 10 19.91 -7.46 -5.04
N ALA A 11 21.22 -7.74 -5.12
CA ALA A 11 21.72 -9.07 -5.42
C ALA A 11 21.64 -10.02 -4.21
N ASN A 12 21.54 -9.47 -3.00
CA ASN A 12 21.39 -10.22 -1.77
C ASN A 12 19.91 -10.45 -1.44
N THR A 13 19.35 -11.55 -1.94
CA THR A 13 17.93 -11.89 -1.74
C THR A 13 17.54 -12.04 -0.27
N GLY A 14 18.46 -12.46 0.59
CA GLY A 14 18.22 -12.56 2.04
C GLY A 14 18.09 -11.19 2.72
N GLU A 15 18.83 -10.19 2.24
CA GLU A 15 18.75 -8.82 2.72
C GLU A 15 17.46 -8.14 2.28
N VAL A 16 17.10 -8.26 1.01
CA VAL A 16 15.82 -7.76 0.47
C VAL A 16 14.64 -8.34 1.26
N ALA A 17 14.64 -9.65 1.50
CA ALA A 17 13.57 -10.30 2.27
C ALA A 17 13.46 -9.82 3.72
N ARG A 18 14.59 -9.47 4.37
CA ARG A 18 14.57 -8.87 5.72
C ARG A 18 14.03 -7.44 5.68
N ALA A 19 14.43 -6.65 4.69
CA ALA A 19 13.95 -5.28 4.53
C ALA A 19 12.44 -5.22 4.24
N ASP A 20 11.94 -6.13 3.39
CA ASP A 20 10.50 -6.23 3.11
C ASP A 20 9.69 -6.61 4.36
N ARG A 21 10.19 -7.55 5.18
CA ARG A 21 9.55 -7.89 6.46
C ARG A 21 9.54 -6.71 7.44
N LEU A 22 10.68 -6.03 7.59
CA LEU A 22 10.77 -4.85 8.44
C LEU A 22 9.77 -3.76 8.01
N ALA A 23 9.64 -3.53 6.70
CA ALA A 23 8.68 -2.54 6.19
C ALA A 23 7.23 -2.94 6.47
N GLU A 24 6.88 -4.23 6.30
CA GLU A 24 5.55 -4.74 6.68
C GLU A 24 5.28 -4.50 8.16
N GLU A 25 6.19 -4.91 9.04
CA GLU A 25 6.05 -4.74 10.49
C GLU A 25 5.89 -3.27 10.88
N LEU A 26 6.66 -2.37 10.26
CA LEU A 26 6.58 -0.93 10.51
C LEU A 26 5.23 -0.34 10.06
N HIS A 27 4.74 -0.75 8.88
CA HIS A 27 3.44 -0.28 8.39
C HIS A 27 2.30 -0.77 9.30
N GLN A 28 2.33 -2.04 9.72
CA GLN A 28 1.34 -2.57 10.65
C GLN A 28 1.37 -1.81 11.98
N LEU A 29 2.56 -1.61 12.55
CA LEU A 29 2.72 -0.84 13.79
C LEU A 29 2.16 0.57 13.66
N ALA A 30 2.45 1.25 12.55
CA ALA A 30 1.93 2.59 12.30
C ALA A 30 0.40 2.61 12.33
N LEU A 31 -0.26 1.61 11.72
CA LEU A 31 -1.72 1.50 11.75
C LEU A 31 -2.26 1.16 13.14
N GLU A 32 -1.60 0.26 13.87
CA GLU A 32 -2.01 -0.14 15.24
C GLU A 32 -2.03 1.04 16.21
N VAL A 33 -1.12 1.99 16.05
CA VAL A 33 -1.06 3.22 16.87
C VAL A 33 -1.91 4.37 16.32
N GLY A 34 -2.76 4.09 15.31
CA GLY A 34 -3.66 5.08 14.70
C GLY A 34 -2.96 6.05 13.74
N GLY A 35 -1.75 5.73 13.29
CA GLY A 35 -1.04 6.42 12.22
C GLY A 35 -1.53 6.04 10.83
N SER A 36 -0.76 6.43 9.81
CA SER A 36 -1.12 6.33 8.41
C SER A 36 0.08 5.88 7.58
N VAL A 37 -0.16 5.08 6.53
CA VAL A 37 0.88 4.49 5.69
C VAL A 37 0.90 5.22 4.34
N THR A 38 1.40 6.46 4.35
CA THR A 38 1.54 7.31 3.15
C THR A 38 3.01 7.42 2.72
N GLY A 39 3.24 7.73 1.45
CA GLY A 39 4.49 8.30 0.98
C GLY A 39 4.31 9.76 0.58
N GLU A 40 5.41 10.47 0.36
CA GLU A 40 5.41 11.87 -0.12
C GLU A 40 4.64 12.08 -1.44
N HIS A 41 4.45 11.01 -2.21
CA HIS A 41 3.72 10.99 -3.48
C HIS A 41 2.41 10.17 -3.42
N GLY A 42 1.91 9.90 -2.22
CA GLY A 42 0.72 9.09 -1.95
C GLY A 42 1.01 7.61 -1.71
N THR A 43 -0.05 6.79 -1.67
CA THR A 43 0.01 5.37 -1.29
C THR A 43 0.76 4.51 -2.31
N GLY A 44 0.54 4.71 -3.60
CA GLY A 44 1.12 3.88 -4.66
C GLY A 44 0.68 2.40 -4.59
N ALA A 45 1.19 1.57 -5.52
CA ALA A 45 0.77 0.16 -5.62
C ALA A 45 1.27 -0.70 -4.45
N VAL A 46 2.47 -0.39 -3.94
CA VAL A 46 3.11 -1.14 -2.86
C VAL A 46 2.30 -1.09 -1.56
N ARG A 47 1.74 0.08 -1.23
CA ARG A 47 1.01 0.29 0.02
C ARG A 47 -0.50 0.13 -0.12
N ALA A 48 -1.01 -0.13 -1.34
CA ALA A 48 -2.44 -0.29 -1.60
C ALA A 48 -3.09 -1.36 -0.72
N LYS A 49 -2.36 -2.43 -0.39
CA LYS A 49 -2.81 -3.50 0.51
C LYS A 49 -3.17 -3.03 1.92
N TYR A 50 -2.67 -1.88 2.38
CA TYR A 50 -2.96 -1.34 3.71
C TYR A 50 -4.19 -0.43 3.75
N MET A 51 -4.67 0.05 2.60
CA MET A 51 -5.75 1.05 2.51
C MET A 51 -7.03 0.64 3.24
N ARG A 52 -7.37 -0.65 3.21
CA ARG A 52 -8.56 -1.15 3.90
C ARG A 52 -8.39 -1.13 5.41
N ALA A 53 -7.20 -1.50 5.91
CA ALA A 53 -6.90 -1.46 7.34
C ALA A 53 -6.84 0.00 7.84
N GLU A 54 -6.25 0.89 7.06
CA GLU A 54 -6.10 2.31 7.41
C GLU A 54 -7.44 3.06 7.46
N HIS A 55 -8.32 2.85 6.48
CA HIS A 55 -9.54 3.65 6.34
C HIS A 55 -10.82 2.94 6.80
N GLY A 56 -10.76 1.64 7.10
CA GLY A 56 -11.91 0.85 7.52
C GLY A 56 -13.10 0.99 6.55
N ALA A 57 -14.28 1.33 7.08
CA ALA A 57 -15.50 1.48 6.29
C ALA A 57 -15.42 2.57 5.21
N ALA A 58 -14.57 3.60 5.38
CA ALA A 58 -14.42 4.65 4.37
C ALA A 58 -13.80 4.11 3.07
N TYR A 59 -13.06 2.99 3.13
CA TYR A 59 -12.56 2.31 1.93
C TYR A 59 -13.69 1.93 0.97
N ASP A 60 -14.82 1.46 1.49
CA ASP A 60 -15.96 1.05 0.68
C ASP A 60 -16.65 2.25 0.01
N THR A 61 -16.66 3.41 0.69
CA THR A 61 -17.10 4.68 0.09
C THR A 61 -16.16 5.11 -1.05
N MET A 62 -14.85 5.05 -0.85
CA MET A 62 -13.88 5.38 -1.90
C MET A 62 -14.03 4.45 -3.12
N LEU A 63 -14.24 3.16 -2.88
CA LEU A 63 -14.49 2.17 -3.94
C LEU A 63 -15.80 2.45 -4.69
N ALA A 64 -16.86 2.85 -3.98
CA ALA A 64 -18.13 3.24 -4.59
C ALA A 64 -17.94 4.44 -5.54
N VAL A 65 -17.28 5.50 -5.07
CA VAL A 65 -16.97 6.68 -5.90
C VAL A 65 -16.16 6.28 -7.15
N LYS A 66 -15.12 5.46 -6.96
CA LYS A 66 -14.30 4.95 -8.07
C LYS A 66 -15.15 4.21 -9.12
N ARG A 67 -16.06 3.33 -8.70
CA ARG A 67 -16.94 2.57 -9.60
C ARG A 67 -17.95 3.46 -10.33
N THR A 68 -18.45 4.50 -9.68
CA THR A 68 -19.36 5.47 -10.31
C THR A 68 -18.65 6.25 -11.42
N LEU A 69 -17.40 6.65 -11.21
CA LEU A 69 -16.63 7.44 -12.18
C LEU A 69 -15.97 6.58 -13.26
N ASP A 70 -15.69 5.30 -12.97
CA ASP A 70 -14.98 4.40 -13.86
C ASP A 70 -15.70 3.05 -14.03
N PRO A 71 -16.92 3.05 -14.62
CA PRO A 71 -17.70 1.82 -14.78
C PRO A 71 -17.02 0.79 -15.70
N LYS A 72 -16.07 1.21 -16.54
CA LYS A 72 -15.30 0.34 -17.42
C LYS A 72 -13.95 -0.09 -16.82
N SER A 73 -13.62 0.36 -15.60
CA SER A 73 -12.35 0.06 -14.93
C SER A 73 -11.09 0.41 -15.75
N ILE A 74 -11.11 1.51 -16.50
CA ILE A 74 -10.01 1.94 -17.37
C ILE A 74 -9.07 2.95 -16.71
N LEU A 75 -9.52 3.64 -15.65
CA LEU A 75 -8.71 4.66 -14.99
C LEU A 75 -7.76 3.99 -13.98
N ASN A 76 -6.57 3.61 -14.46
CA ASN A 76 -5.47 3.06 -13.67
C ASN A 76 -5.85 1.78 -12.89
N PRO A 77 -6.17 0.68 -13.61
CA PRO A 77 -6.66 -0.56 -13.02
C PRO A 77 -5.67 -1.18 -12.04
N GLY A 78 -6.17 -1.71 -10.91
CA GLY A 78 -5.37 -2.42 -9.91
C GLY A 78 -4.42 -1.57 -9.07
N LYS A 79 -4.48 -0.23 -9.17
CA LYS A 79 -3.52 0.64 -8.48
C LYS A 79 -3.77 0.77 -6.98
N ILE A 80 -5.01 1.11 -6.61
CA ILE A 80 -5.45 1.35 -5.22
C ILE A 80 -6.51 0.34 -4.83
N PHE A 81 -7.44 0.10 -5.74
CA PHE A 81 -8.54 -0.85 -5.58
C PHE A 81 -8.30 -2.02 -6.53
N GLY A 82 -8.16 -3.21 -5.95
CA GLY A 82 -7.92 -4.47 -6.63
C GLY A 82 -8.29 -5.61 -5.69
#